data_AF-A0A1A8H488-F1
#
_entry.id   AF-A0A1A8H488-F1
#
_cell.length_a   1.000
_cell.length_b   1.000
_cell.length_c   1.000
_cell.angle_alpha   90.00
_cell.angle_beta   90.00
_cell.angle_gamma   90.00
#
_symmetry.space_group_name_H-M   'P 1'
#
loop_
_entity.id
_entity.type
_entity.pdbx_description
1 polymer ?
#
loop_
_entity_poly.entity_id
_entity_poly.type
_entity_poly.pdbx_seq_one_letter_code
_entity_poly.pdbx_strand_id
1 'polypeptide(L)'
;EYFFSTLPTPFTAFDSEAYKTSVVGLFMRHMILAYNKLSFSQAYKLYKSLQHYYHSQYAKPTDGQMGLMVLTADDSDMDLTSTEDTIGDRMDKEELDTPLHESELQGDNTESRGPLSQKQAEYFLARQAYLLKNDENKALKPAVLQEELNNMLKFNPDFAEAHYLNYLNSMRVQDIFLSAHSLLHYFDRLILSGNEGKSNGDEGYGRSLRYAALNLASLHCRFGHYQQAELALQEAIRIAQESNDHVCLQHCLSWLYTLERMKGSDSTVLMEDSVKMAAHFCLPYLASLGIQSLVQQGATQGKTAHKLMDALKDTDILHWKHSLSELIE
;
A
#
# COMPACT_ATOMS: atom_id res chain seq x y z
N GLU A 1 -10.74 30.12 -12.72
CA GLU A 1 -10.20 29.73 -14.05
C GLU A 1 -8.93 30.48 -14.44
N TYR A 2 -8.86 31.81 -14.30
CA TYR A 2 -7.70 32.62 -14.72
C TYR A 2 -6.33 32.11 -14.22
N PHE A 3 -6.20 31.79 -12.93
CA PHE A 3 -4.95 31.27 -12.35
C PHE A 3 -4.40 30.01 -13.05
N PHE A 4 -5.25 29.03 -13.37
CA PHE A 4 -4.82 27.81 -14.05
C PHE A 4 -4.50 28.04 -15.54
N SER A 5 -5.04 29.09 -16.15
CA SER A 5 -4.69 29.48 -17.53
C SER A 5 -3.35 30.21 -17.63
N THR A 6 -2.87 30.81 -16.53
CA THR A 6 -1.55 31.47 -16.44
C THR A 6 -0.45 30.55 -15.91
N LEU A 7 -0.77 29.35 -15.44
CA LEU A 7 0.21 28.35 -14.97
C LEU A 7 1.03 27.65 -16.08
N PRO A 8 0.57 27.56 -17.35
CA PRO A 8 1.37 27.04 -18.45
C PRO A 8 2.44 28.01 -19.00
N THR A 9 2.30 29.32 -18.79
CA THR A 9 3.23 30.33 -19.34
C THR A 9 4.67 30.25 -18.83
N PRO A 10 4.96 29.80 -17.59
CA PRO A 10 6.31 29.45 -17.19
C PRO A 10 6.91 28.36 -18.08
N PHE A 11 6.16 27.45 -18.69
CA PHE A 11 6.77 26.38 -19.49
C PHE A 11 7.08 26.77 -20.94
N THR A 12 6.69 27.96 -21.38
CA THR A 12 6.83 28.44 -22.76
C THR A 12 7.76 29.63 -22.91
N ALA A 13 8.06 30.35 -21.82
CA ALA A 13 9.02 31.45 -21.81
C ALA A 13 10.47 30.91 -21.79
N PHE A 14 11.37 31.56 -22.53
CA PHE A 14 12.81 31.23 -22.56
C PHE A 14 13.48 31.45 -21.18
N ASP A 15 12.97 32.38 -20.37
CA ASP A 15 13.42 32.71 -19.01
C ASP A 15 12.40 32.24 -17.96
N SER A 16 12.23 30.93 -17.84
CA SER A 16 11.35 30.36 -16.84
C SER A 16 12.08 29.89 -15.59
N GLU A 17 11.51 30.22 -14.43
CA GLU A 17 11.96 29.71 -13.14
C GLU A 17 11.75 28.19 -12.99
N ALA A 18 10.91 27.55 -13.83
CA ALA A 18 10.60 26.13 -13.73
C ALA A 18 10.76 25.37 -15.06
N TYR A 19 11.70 24.42 -15.09
CA TYR A 19 11.93 23.54 -16.25
C TYR A 19 10.94 22.38 -16.29
N LYS A 20 10.46 22.02 -17.50
CA LYS A 20 9.47 20.93 -17.74
C LYS A 20 9.88 19.55 -17.23
N THR A 21 11.18 19.28 -17.14
CA THR A 21 11.76 18.01 -16.69
C THR A 21 12.13 18.02 -15.20
N SER A 22 12.10 19.19 -14.55
CA SER A 22 12.32 19.29 -13.11
C SER A 22 11.15 18.69 -12.32
N VAL A 23 11.38 18.34 -11.06
CA VAL A 23 10.34 17.83 -10.15
C VAL A 23 9.19 18.83 -10.01
N VAL A 24 9.50 20.13 -9.91
CA VAL A 24 8.50 21.21 -9.86
C VAL A 24 7.71 21.27 -11.16
N GLY A 25 8.40 21.19 -12.31
CA GLY A 25 7.75 21.15 -13.62
C GLY A 25 6.83 19.95 -13.79
N LEU A 26 7.25 18.76 -13.33
CA LEU A 26 6.40 17.58 -13.30
C LEU A 26 5.18 17.80 -12.40
N PHE A 27 5.35 18.31 -11.18
CA PHE A 27 4.24 18.59 -10.27
C PHE A 27 3.20 19.53 -10.89
N MET A 28 3.64 20.68 -11.42
CA MET A 28 2.75 21.64 -12.06
C MET A 28 2.01 21.03 -13.25
N ARG A 29 2.71 20.25 -14.10
CA ARG A 29 2.08 19.54 -15.22
C ARG A 29 1.02 18.54 -14.77
N HIS A 30 1.25 17.79 -13.70
CA HIS A 30 0.25 16.89 -13.12
C HIS A 30 -0.97 17.67 -12.63
N MET A 31 -0.77 18.80 -11.95
CA MET A 31 -1.88 19.65 -11.47
C MET A 31 -2.71 20.23 -12.62
N ILE A 32 -2.04 20.74 -13.67
CA ILE A 32 -2.71 21.27 -14.87
C ILE A 32 -3.50 20.16 -15.58
N LEU A 33 -2.90 18.98 -15.78
CA LEU A 33 -3.58 17.84 -16.39
C LEU A 33 -4.78 17.35 -15.58
N ALA A 34 -4.66 17.33 -14.24
CA ALA A 34 -5.76 16.96 -13.37
C ALA A 34 -6.90 17.98 -13.43
N TYR A 35 -6.59 19.29 -13.38
CA TYR A 35 -7.58 20.35 -13.48
C TYR A 35 -8.31 20.33 -14.82
N ASN A 36 -7.59 20.15 -15.94
CA ASN A 36 -8.17 20.12 -17.27
C ASN A 36 -9.09 18.91 -17.53
N LYS A 37 -9.01 17.87 -16.69
CA LYS A 37 -9.91 16.70 -16.75
C LYS A 37 -11.18 16.87 -15.93
N LEU A 38 -11.29 17.93 -15.12
CA LEU A 38 -12.47 18.18 -14.30
C LEU A 38 -13.65 18.65 -15.16
N SER A 39 -14.84 18.15 -14.88
CA SER A 39 -16.08 18.77 -15.37
C SER A 39 -16.34 20.09 -14.64
N PHE A 40 -17.18 20.96 -15.21
CA PHE A 40 -17.56 22.22 -14.58
C PHE A 40 -18.10 22.02 -13.15
N SER A 41 -18.94 21.01 -12.93
CA SER A 41 -19.46 20.66 -11.60
C SER A 41 -18.33 20.31 -10.61
N GLN A 42 -17.33 19.55 -11.05
CA GLN A 42 -16.17 19.21 -10.21
C GLN A 42 -15.28 20.44 -9.95
N ALA A 43 -15.05 21.29 -10.95
CA ALA A 43 -14.30 22.54 -10.78
C ALA A 43 -15.01 23.51 -9.81
N TYR A 44 -16.34 23.60 -9.88
CA TYR A 44 -17.14 24.40 -8.94
C TYR A 44 -17.09 23.83 -7.50
N LYS A 45 -17.14 22.50 -7.34
CA LYS A 45 -16.93 21.86 -6.04
C LYS A 45 -15.54 22.17 -5.49
N LEU A 46 -14.50 22.07 -6.32
CA LEU A 46 -13.12 22.43 -5.94
C LEU A 46 -13.04 23.90 -5.50
N TYR A 47 -13.71 24.81 -6.21
CA TYR A 47 -13.77 26.23 -5.83
C TYR A 47 -14.45 26.44 -4.47
N LYS A 48 -15.59 25.79 -4.21
CA LYS A 48 -16.25 25.84 -2.89
C LYS A 48 -15.35 25.28 -1.79
N SER A 49 -14.69 24.16 -2.02
CA SER A 49 -13.73 23.58 -1.07
C SER A 49 -12.56 24.51 -0.80
N LEU A 50 -12.05 25.22 -1.82
CA LEU A 50 -11.00 26.22 -1.66
C LEU A 50 -11.47 27.43 -0.86
N GLN A 51 -12.69 27.92 -1.10
CA GLN A 51 -13.29 28.97 -0.28
C GLN A 51 -13.39 28.53 1.17
N HIS A 52 -13.92 27.33 1.43
CA HIS A 52 -14.02 26.80 2.79
C HIS A 52 -12.64 26.63 3.46
N TYR A 53 -11.64 26.14 2.71
CA TYR A 53 -10.26 26.05 3.19
C TYR A 53 -9.70 27.43 3.58
N TYR A 54 -9.91 28.45 2.75
CA TYR A 54 -9.48 29.82 3.08
C TYR A 54 -10.18 30.31 4.36
N HIS A 55 -11.50 30.22 4.43
CA HIS A 55 -12.25 30.72 5.59
C HIS A 55 -11.94 29.94 6.88
N SER A 56 -11.76 28.61 6.82
CA SER A 56 -11.43 27.81 8.01
C SER A 56 -10.03 28.10 8.59
N GLN A 57 -9.06 28.46 7.74
CA GLN A 57 -7.72 28.87 8.18
C GLN A 57 -7.72 30.26 8.82
N TYR A 58 -8.53 31.19 8.29
CA TYR A 58 -8.63 32.58 8.80
C TYR A 58 -9.72 32.80 9.86
N ALA A 59 -10.58 31.81 10.13
CA ALA A 59 -11.61 31.86 11.17
C ALA A 59 -11.12 31.42 12.56
N LYS A 60 -9.88 30.91 12.70
CA LYS A 60 -9.26 30.73 14.01
C LYS A 60 -8.93 32.14 14.54
N PRO A 61 -9.64 32.68 15.54
CA PRO A 61 -9.32 34.01 16.05
C PRO A 61 -7.97 33.91 16.72
N THR A 62 -6.97 34.56 16.13
CA THR A 62 -5.79 35.00 16.88
C THR A 62 -6.32 35.88 18.00
N ASP A 63 -6.25 35.38 19.22
CA ASP A 63 -6.48 36.17 20.41
C ASP A 63 -5.45 37.31 20.42
N GLY A 64 -5.89 38.52 20.04
CA GLY A 64 -5.05 39.72 19.98
C GLY A 64 -5.11 40.49 18.65
N GLN A 65 -6.09 41.39 18.55
CA GLN A 65 -6.07 42.70 17.86
C GLN A 65 -5.16 42.87 16.61
N MET A 66 -5.76 43.03 15.43
CA MET A 66 -5.92 44.31 14.75
C MET A 66 -6.61 44.04 13.40
N GLY A 67 -7.75 44.67 13.16
CA GLY A 67 -8.51 44.51 11.92
C GLY A 67 -7.78 45.08 10.71
N LEU A 68 -7.95 44.42 9.56
CA LEU A 68 -7.84 45.09 8.27
C LEU A 68 -8.78 44.49 7.22
N MET A 69 -9.84 45.27 6.95
CA MET A 69 -10.54 45.48 5.69
C MET A 69 -10.77 44.28 4.75
N VAL A 70 -11.96 43.69 4.86
CA VAL A 70 -12.63 43.02 3.74
C VAL A 70 -13.07 44.11 2.76
N LEU A 71 -12.51 44.11 1.55
CA LEU A 71 -13.06 44.85 0.42
C LEU A 71 -14.39 44.18 0.04
N THR A 72 -15.50 44.80 0.42
CA THR A 72 -16.84 44.47 -0.05
C THR A 72 -16.86 44.66 -1.56
N ALA A 73 -17.06 43.56 -2.29
CA ALA A 73 -17.39 43.62 -3.70
C ALA A 73 -18.77 44.28 -3.85
N ASP A 74 -18.77 45.27 -4.73
CA ASP A 74 -19.88 46.05 -5.25
C ASP A 74 -21.03 45.14 -5.71
N ASP A 75 -22.19 45.26 -5.07
CA ASP A 75 -23.46 44.67 -5.53
C ASP A 75 -24.38 45.83 -5.91
N SER A 76 -24.10 46.44 -7.05
CA SER A 76 -25.02 47.31 -7.76
C SER A 76 -25.79 46.46 -8.77
N ASP A 77 -27.03 46.08 -8.44
CA ASP A 77 -28.17 46.51 -9.24
C ASP A 77 -29.52 45.95 -8.75
N MET A 78 -30.46 46.90 -8.64
CA MET A 78 -31.88 46.79 -8.99
C MET A 78 -32.82 46.04 -8.03
N ASP A 79 -33.27 46.80 -7.03
CA ASP A 79 -34.59 46.62 -6.42
C ASP A 79 -35.62 47.52 -7.13
N LEU A 80 -36.91 47.14 -7.05
CA LEU A 80 -38.16 47.76 -7.54
C LEU A 80 -38.94 46.91 -8.58
N THR A 81 -39.87 46.09 -8.12
CA THR A 81 -41.29 46.51 -8.01
C THR A 81 -42.14 45.40 -7.39
N SER A 82 -42.83 45.76 -6.32
CA SER A 82 -43.94 45.07 -5.68
C SER A 82 -45.23 45.18 -6.51
N THR A 83 -45.95 44.08 -6.69
CA THR A 83 -47.44 44.06 -6.75
C THR A 83 -47.97 42.72 -6.25
N GLU A 84 -49.14 42.78 -5.62
CA GLU A 84 -49.73 41.84 -4.68
C GLU A 84 -50.52 40.67 -5.32
N ASP A 85 -50.90 39.73 -4.45
CA ASP A 85 -52.04 38.80 -4.50
C ASP A 85 -52.00 37.58 -5.44
N THR A 86 -52.08 36.36 -4.86
CA THR A 86 -53.33 35.57 -4.76
C THR A 86 -53.06 34.18 -4.13
N ILE A 87 -53.97 33.78 -3.24
CA ILE A 87 -54.06 32.53 -2.48
C ILE A 87 -54.59 31.35 -3.32
N GLY A 88 -54.13 30.12 -3.05
CA GLY A 88 -54.70 28.84 -3.51
C GLY A 88 -53.76 28.10 -4.47
N ASP A 89 -53.62 26.78 -4.53
CA ASP A 89 -54.32 25.65 -3.93
C ASP A 89 -53.41 24.41 -4.11
N ARG A 90 -53.70 23.36 -3.34
CA ARG A 90 -52.98 22.09 -3.23
C ARG A 90 -52.91 21.32 -4.55
N MET A 91 -51.78 20.64 -4.81
CA MET A 91 -51.77 19.38 -5.55
C MET A 91 -50.68 18.46 -5.03
N ASP A 92 -51.12 17.41 -4.34
CA ASP A 92 -50.35 16.23 -3.98
C ASP A 92 -49.90 15.47 -5.24
N LYS A 93 -48.65 15.03 -5.25
CA LYS A 93 -48.21 13.86 -6.02
C LYS A 93 -47.19 13.09 -5.20
N GLU A 94 -47.69 12.08 -4.50
CA GLU A 94 -46.91 10.95 -4.00
C GLU A 94 -46.26 10.22 -5.18
N GLU A 95 -44.97 9.88 -5.07
CA GLU A 95 -44.51 8.49 -5.21
C GLU A 95 -43.01 8.35 -4.90
N LEU A 96 -42.75 7.37 -4.03
CA LEU A 96 -41.56 6.51 -3.89
C LEU A 96 -40.44 6.90 -2.91
N ASP A 97 -40.53 6.21 -1.76
CA ASP A 97 -39.58 6.08 -0.67
C ASP A 97 -38.15 5.70 -1.06
N THR A 98 -37.18 6.41 -0.46
CA THR A 98 -36.09 5.82 0.34
C THR A 98 -35.32 6.96 1.04
N PRO A 99 -35.64 7.32 2.30
CA PRO A 99 -34.83 8.27 3.04
C PRO A 99 -33.61 7.54 3.62
N LEU A 100 -32.46 7.71 2.97
CA LEU A 100 -31.16 7.41 3.57
C LEU A 100 -30.89 8.42 4.69
N HIS A 101 -31.35 8.04 5.88
CA HIS A 101 -30.80 8.33 7.21
C HIS A 101 -29.85 9.54 7.31
N GLU A 102 -30.44 10.72 7.60
CA GLU A 102 -29.76 11.92 8.12
C GLU A 102 -29.28 11.77 9.57
N SER A 103 -29.09 10.56 10.09
CA SER A 103 -28.74 10.33 11.49
C SER A 103 -27.34 9.77 11.62
N GLU A 104 -26.33 10.61 11.47
CA GLU A 104 -24.97 10.38 12.01
C GLU A 104 -24.09 11.65 12.06
N LEU A 105 -24.70 12.85 12.15
CA LEU A 105 -23.99 14.13 12.36
C LEU A 105 -23.72 14.46 13.84
N GLN A 106 -23.57 13.45 14.70
CA GLN A 106 -23.07 13.63 16.06
C GLN A 106 -21.99 12.58 16.34
N GLY A 107 -20.79 12.87 15.85
CA GLY A 107 -19.60 12.07 16.08
C GLY A 107 -18.35 12.94 15.95
N ASP A 108 -17.97 13.53 17.09
CA ASP A 108 -16.66 14.08 17.45
C ASP A 108 -16.02 15.16 16.55
N ASN A 109 -15.67 16.29 17.17
CA ASN A 109 -14.90 17.40 16.60
C ASN A 109 -13.42 17.01 16.38
N THR A 110 -13.16 15.94 15.64
CA THR A 110 -11.86 15.75 15.02
C THR A 110 -11.93 16.40 13.64
N GLU A 111 -11.07 17.39 13.38
CA GLU A 111 -10.90 17.98 12.05
C GLU A 111 -10.79 16.81 11.06
N SER A 112 -11.86 16.55 10.28
CA SER A 112 -11.89 15.47 9.32
C SER A 112 -10.76 15.69 8.34
N ARG A 113 -9.65 15.00 8.58
CA ARG A 113 -8.51 14.99 7.68
C ARG A 113 -9.06 14.41 6.40
N GLY A 114 -9.28 15.27 5.40
CA GLY A 114 -9.85 14.85 4.12
C GLY A 114 -9.09 13.65 3.55
N PRO A 115 -9.72 12.86 2.67
CA PRO A 115 -9.14 11.62 2.18
C PRO A 115 -7.73 11.87 1.62
N LEU A 116 -6.79 11.03 2.02
CA LEU A 116 -5.41 11.06 1.51
C LEU A 116 -5.44 10.93 -0.01
N SER A 117 -4.63 11.74 -0.71
CA SER A 117 -4.41 11.50 -2.14
C SER A 117 -3.74 10.14 -2.35
N GLN A 118 -3.93 9.53 -3.51
CA GLN A 118 -3.35 8.23 -3.84
C GLN A 118 -1.83 8.15 -3.53
N LYS A 119 -1.05 9.15 -3.96
CA LYS A 119 0.41 9.17 -3.72
C LYS A 119 0.78 9.33 -2.24
N GLN A 120 0.00 10.08 -1.47
CA GLN A 120 0.20 10.19 -0.03
C GLN A 120 -0.15 8.89 0.69
N ALA A 121 -1.22 8.21 0.24
CA ALA A 121 -1.63 6.92 0.79
C ALA A 121 -0.61 5.83 0.46
N GLU A 122 -0.13 5.73 -0.78
CA GLU A 122 0.97 4.85 -1.20
C GLU A 122 2.22 5.07 -0.34
N TYR A 123 2.63 6.33 -0.15
CA TYR A 123 3.78 6.66 0.69
C TYR A 123 3.57 6.28 2.16
N PHE A 124 2.38 6.56 2.71
CA PHE A 124 2.01 6.17 4.06
C PHE A 124 2.11 4.64 4.24
N LEU A 125 1.51 3.87 3.34
CA LEU A 125 1.50 2.41 3.38
C LEU A 125 2.92 1.84 3.28
N ALA A 126 3.72 2.31 2.32
CA ALA A 126 5.11 1.89 2.16
C ALA A 126 5.95 2.20 3.39
N ARG A 127 5.77 3.39 3.99
CA ARG A 127 6.45 3.77 5.23
C ARG A 127 6.04 2.90 6.40
N GLN A 128 4.74 2.62 6.57
CA GLN A 128 4.28 1.75 7.66
C GLN A 128 4.74 0.31 7.48
N ALA A 129 4.74 -0.23 6.25
CA ALA A 129 5.28 -1.55 5.96
C ALA A 129 6.79 -1.63 6.28
N TYR A 130 7.55 -0.60 5.92
CA TYR A 130 8.97 -0.49 6.28
C TYR A 130 9.18 -0.46 7.80
N LEU A 131 8.38 0.30 8.53
CA LEU A 131 8.47 0.37 9.99
C LEU A 131 8.10 -0.97 10.64
N LEU A 132 7.01 -1.61 10.21
CA LEU A 132 6.63 -2.93 10.71
C LEU A 132 7.70 -3.99 10.47
N LYS A 133 8.45 -3.89 9.36
CA LYS A 133 9.52 -4.83 9.05
C LYS A 133 10.77 -4.64 9.91
N ASN A 134 11.17 -3.40 10.15
CA ASN A 134 12.49 -3.08 10.75
C ASN A 134 12.43 -2.63 12.20
N ASP A 135 11.36 -1.96 12.62
CA ASP A 135 11.18 -1.44 13.99
C ASP A 135 9.70 -1.20 14.30
N GLU A 136 9.03 -2.25 14.78
CA GLU A 136 7.60 -2.21 15.11
C GLU A 136 7.25 -1.13 16.13
N ASN A 137 8.19 -0.73 17.00
CA ASN A 137 7.95 0.30 18.03
C ASN A 137 7.79 1.70 17.43
N LYS A 138 8.37 1.94 16.25
CA LYS A 138 8.22 3.20 15.51
C LYS A 138 6.99 3.20 14.59
N ALA A 139 6.40 2.04 14.34
CA ALA A 139 5.16 1.94 13.58
C ALA A 139 3.96 2.45 14.40
N LEU A 140 2.85 2.77 13.73
CA LEU A 140 1.61 3.09 14.43
C LEU A 140 1.13 1.89 15.25
N LYS A 141 0.52 2.15 16.41
CA LYS A 141 -0.08 1.09 17.25
C LYS A 141 -1.16 0.31 16.46
N PRO A 142 -1.39 -0.99 16.77
CA PRO A 142 -2.36 -1.84 16.07
C PRO A 142 -3.72 -1.20 15.81
N ALA A 143 -4.37 -0.69 16.85
CA ALA A 143 -5.70 -0.10 16.74
C ALA A 143 -5.72 1.16 15.86
N VAL A 144 -4.73 2.05 16.02
CA VAL A 144 -4.64 3.31 15.25
C VAL A 144 -4.34 3.01 13.77
N LEU A 145 -3.43 2.08 13.50
CA LEU A 145 -3.15 1.68 12.12
C LEU A 145 -4.36 1.04 11.47
N GLN A 146 -5.13 0.25 12.21
CA GLN A 146 -6.38 -0.35 11.71
C GLN A 146 -7.41 0.70 11.34
N GLU A 147 -7.58 1.73 12.16
CA GLU A 147 -8.50 2.84 11.90
C GLU A 147 -8.11 3.60 10.62
N GLU A 148 -6.83 3.94 10.46
CA GLU A 148 -6.33 4.58 9.24
C GLU A 148 -6.56 3.71 7.99
N LEU A 149 -6.34 2.40 8.10
CA LEU A 149 -6.58 1.45 7.01
C LEU A 149 -8.06 1.36 6.65
N ASN A 150 -8.94 1.26 7.65
CA ASN A 150 -10.40 1.23 7.44
C ASN A 150 -10.88 2.52 6.77
N ASN A 151 -10.35 3.67 7.20
CA ASN A 151 -10.65 4.97 6.60
C ASN A 151 -10.19 5.02 5.14
N MET A 152 -8.96 4.59 4.82
CA MET A 152 -8.47 4.52 3.44
C MET A 152 -9.33 3.60 2.56
N LEU A 153 -9.67 2.41 3.06
CA LEU A 153 -10.49 1.43 2.33
C LEU A 153 -11.94 1.86 2.14
N LYS A 154 -12.48 2.73 3.02
CA LYS A 154 -13.81 3.35 2.83
C LYS A 154 -13.87 4.21 1.56
N PHE A 155 -12.78 4.91 1.23
CA PHE A 155 -12.70 5.76 0.04
C PHE A 155 -12.23 5.01 -1.20
N ASN A 156 -11.36 4.01 -1.04
CA ASN A 156 -10.86 3.18 -2.13
C ASN A 156 -10.77 1.70 -1.70
N PRO A 157 -11.86 0.92 -1.86
CA PRO A 157 -11.89 -0.49 -1.46
C PRO A 157 -10.92 -1.40 -2.23
N ASP A 158 -10.53 -0.98 -3.44
CA ASP A 158 -9.68 -1.75 -4.35
C ASP A 158 -8.18 -1.48 -4.14
N PHE A 159 -7.83 -0.72 -3.11
CA PHE A 159 -6.43 -0.41 -2.82
C PHE A 159 -5.69 -1.62 -2.23
N ALA A 160 -5.08 -2.43 -3.10
CA ALA A 160 -4.45 -3.70 -2.75
C ALA A 160 -3.41 -3.55 -1.62
N GLU A 161 -2.53 -2.54 -1.70
CA GLU A 161 -1.46 -2.30 -0.73
C GLU A 161 -2.00 -2.05 0.69
N ALA A 162 -3.21 -1.49 0.82
CA ALA A 162 -3.85 -1.32 2.12
C ALA A 162 -4.25 -2.67 2.74
N HIS A 163 -4.75 -3.61 1.93
CA HIS A 163 -5.05 -4.98 2.37
C HIS A 163 -3.77 -5.74 2.76
N TYR A 164 -2.66 -5.52 2.04
CA TYR A 164 -1.38 -6.13 2.43
C TYR A 164 -0.87 -5.59 3.77
N LEU A 165 -0.97 -4.28 3.99
CA LEU A 165 -0.60 -3.70 5.29
C LEU A 165 -1.56 -4.16 6.40
N ASN A 166 -2.84 -4.38 6.08
CA ASN A 166 -3.81 -4.96 7.01
C ASN A 166 -3.42 -6.39 7.42
N TYR A 167 -2.94 -7.21 6.47
CA TYR A 167 -2.33 -8.51 6.75
C TYR A 167 -1.13 -8.38 7.70
N LEU A 168 -0.17 -7.50 7.43
CA LEU A 168 0.99 -7.29 8.32
C LEU A 168 0.57 -6.78 9.72
N ASN A 169 -0.43 -5.90 9.78
CA ASN A 169 -0.99 -5.39 11.03
C ASN A 169 -1.67 -6.47 11.87
N SER A 170 -2.36 -7.40 11.21
CA SER A 170 -3.07 -8.52 11.86
C SER A 170 -2.10 -9.59 12.35
N MET A 171 -1.00 -9.79 11.62
CA MET A 171 0.08 -10.71 11.99
C MET A 171 0.71 -10.37 13.34
N ARG A 172 0.99 -9.09 13.60
CA ARG A 172 1.60 -8.64 14.88
C ARG A 172 0.70 -8.83 16.10
N VAL A 173 -0.62 -8.87 15.91
CA VAL A 173 -1.60 -9.14 16.98
C VAL A 173 -2.03 -10.60 17.03
N GLN A 174 -1.41 -11.47 16.23
CA GLN A 174 -1.68 -12.90 16.17
C GLN A 174 -3.14 -13.25 15.80
N ASP A 175 -3.82 -12.41 15.01
CA ASP A 175 -5.15 -12.72 14.48
C ASP A 175 -5.03 -13.48 13.16
N ILE A 176 -5.14 -14.81 13.22
CA ILE A 176 -5.03 -15.68 12.05
C ILE A 176 -6.14 -15.45 11.03
N PHE A 177 -7.38 -15.22 11.47
CA PHE A 177 -8.52 -15.11 10.57
C PHE A 177 -8.44 -13.82 9.78
N LEU A 178 -8.18 -12.70 10.46
CA LEU A 178 -8.03 -11.42 9.80
C LEU A 178 -6.77 -11.36 8.92
N SER A 179 -5.68 -11.98 9.37
CA SER A 179 -4.44 -12.09 8.56
C SER A 179 -4.69 -12.86 7.27
N ALA A 180 -5.31 -14.04 7.34
CA ALA A 180 -5.60 -14.86 6.16
C ALA A 180 -6.56 -14.16 5.20
N HIS A 181 -7.64 -13.56 5.75
CA HIS A 181 -8.62 -12.83 4.96
C HIS A 181 -7.99 -11.63 4.23
N SER A 182 -7.21 -10.82 4.94
CA SER A 182 -6.53 -9.64 4.37
C SER A 182 -5.49 -10.03 3.32
N LEU A 183 -4.77 -11.14 3.54
CA LEU A 183 -3.79 -11.66 2.58
C LEU A 183 -4.46 -12.08 1.27
N LEU A 184 -5.57 -12.81 1.34
CA LEU A 184 -6.32 -13.22 0.14
C LEU A 184 -6.92 -12.01 -0.57
N HIS A 185 -7.52 -11.07 0.19
CA HIS A 185 -8.04 -9.82 -0.37
C HIS A 185 -6.98 -8.99 -1.11
N TYR A 186 -5.75 -8.98 -0.61
CA TYR A 186 -4.61 -8.38 -1.30
C TYR A 186 -4.35 -9.06 -2.64
N PHE A 187 -4.18 -10.39 -2.66
CA PHE A 187 -3.84 -11.12 -3.89
C PHE A 187 -4.98 -11.14 -4.92
N ASP A 188 -6.24 -11.09 -4.49
CA ASP A 188 -7.40 -10.97 -5.38
C ASP A 188 -7.42 -9.62 -6.13
N ARG A 189 -6.92 -8.55 -5.50
CA ARG A 189 -6.86 -7.19 -6.06
C ARG A 189 -5.51 -6.84 -6.69
N LEU A 190 -4.49 -7.65 -6.43
CA LEU A 190 -3.14 -7.39 -6.88
C LEU A 190 -3.03 -7.66 -8.38
N ILE A 191 -2.93 -6.58 -9.15
CA ILE A 191 -2.61 -6.63 -10.58
C ILE A 191 -1.08 -6.67 -10.71
N LEU A 192 -0.51 -7.87 -10.81
CA LEU A 192 0.91 -8.05 -11.12
C LEU A 192 1.13 -7.86 -12.63
N SER A 193 1.46 -6.64 -13.08
CA SER A 193 2.05 -6.46 -14.41
C SER A 193 3.52 -6.89 -14.34
N GLY A 194 3.93 -7.92 -15.08
CA GLY A 194 5.26 -8.45 -14.87
C GLY A 194 5.86 -9.19 -16.05
N ASN A 195 6.53 -8.43 -16.92
CA ASN A 195 7.46 -8.92 -17.93
C ASN A 195 8.88 -9.06 -17.36
N GLU A 196 9.01 -9.73 -16.21
CA GLU A 196 10.27 -9.88 -15.48
C GLU A 196 10.94 -11.21 -15.83
N GLY A 197 11.66 -11.28 -16.95
CA GLY A 197 12.54 -12.42 -17.27
C GLY A 197 11.85 -13.76 -17.58
N LYS A 198 12.54 -14.62 -18.33
CA LYS A 198 12.00 -15.91 -18.79
C LYS A 198 11.78 -16.94 -17.66
N SER A 199 12.34 -16.71 -16.47
CA SER A 199 12.30 -17.64 -15.32
C SER A 199 11.04 -17.52 -14.47
N ASN A 200 10.25 -16.46 -14.65
CA ASN A 200 9.02 -16.19 -13.90
C ASN A 200 7.77 -16.87 -14.50
N GLY A 201 7.97 -17.77 -15.45
CA GLY A 201 6.91 -18.53 -16.11
C GLY A 201 6.03 -17.69 -17.02
N ASP A 202 4.99 -18.31 -17.55
CA ASP A 202 3.97 -17.61 -18.34
C ASP A 202 3.10 -16.73 -17.42
N GLU A 203 2.63 -15.58 -17.94
CA GLU A 203 1.75 -14.67 -17.18
C GLU A 203 0.47 -15.42 -16.77
N GLY A 204 -0.08 -16.24 -17.67
CA GLY A 204 -1.19 -17.18 -17.42
C GLY A 204 -2.38 -16.57 -16.65
N TYR A 205 -3.30 -17.43 -16.19
CA TYR A 205 -4.18 -17.05 -15.08
C TYR A 205 -3.43 -17.42 -13.79
N GLY A 206 -3.02 -16.44 -12.97
CA GLY A 206 -2.60 -16.75 -11.59
C GLY A 206 -1.12 -16.56 -11.23
N ARG A 207 -0.44 -15.53 -11.75
CA ARG A 207 0.78 -15.04 -11.05
C ARG A 207 0.45 -14.58 -9.63
N SER A 208 -0.65 -13.87 -9.40
CA SER A 208 -1.08 -13.57 -8.03
C SER A 208 -1.41 -14.84 -7.23
N LEU A 209 -2.12 -15.79 -7.85
CA LEU A 209 -2.58 -17.02 -7.20
C LEU A 209 -1.43 -17.90 -6.66
N ARG A 210 -0.35 -18.10 -7.43
CA ARG A 210 0.81 -18.89 -6.99
C ARG A 210 1.49 -18.26 -5.77
N TYR A 211 1.66 -16.94 -5.77
CA TYR A 211 2.22 -16.21 -4.63
C TYR A 211 1.22 -16.12 -3.46
N ALA A 212 -0.09 -16.15 -3.71
CA ALA A 212 -1.12 -16.21 -2.68
C ALA A 212 -1.03 -17.52 -1.89
N ALA A 213 -1.01 -18.67 -2.59
CA ALA A 213 -0.89 -19.98 -1.97
C ALA A 213 0.43 -20.10 -1.18
N LEU A 214 1.54 -19.63 -1.75
CA LEU A 214 2.84 -19.60 -1.08
C LEU A 214 2.84 -18.75 0.20
N ASN A 215 2.27 -17.53 0.14
CA ASN A 215 2.21 -16.65 1.31
C ASN A 215 1.23 -17.17 2.36
N LEU A 216 0.16 -17.88 1.96
CA LEU A 216 -0.74 -18.58 2.88
C LEU A 216 -0.02 -19.73 3.61
N ALA A 217 0.85 -20.46 2.91
CA ALA A 217 1.69 -21.48 3.54
C ALA A 217 2.66 -20.86 4.57
N SER A 218 3.32 -19.75 4.22
CA SER A 218 4.16 -18.96 5.13
C SER A 218 3.37 -18.49 6.36
N LEU A 219 2.16 -17.97 6.16
CA LEU A 219 1.25 -17.56 7.23
C LEU A 219 0.96 -18.72 8.19
N HIS A 220 0.50 -19.87 7.68
CA HIS A 220 0.22 -21.04 8.50
C HIS A 220 1.47 -21.54 9.25
N CYS A 221 2.64 -21.53 8.60
CA CYS A 221 3.90 -21.91 9.23
C CYS A 221 4.24 -20.99 10.42
N ARG A 222 4.04 -19.68 10.29
CA ARG A 222 4.27 -18.70 11.37
C ARG A 222 3.35 -18.89 12.57
N PHE A 223 2.16 -19.42 12.36
CA PHE A 223 1.22 -19.78 13.44
C PHE A 223 1.37 -21.22 13.96
N GLY A 224 2.35 -21.99 13.46
CA GLY A 224 2.56 -23.38 13.87
C GLY A 224 1.54 -24.38 13.30
N HIS A 225 0.73 -23.97 12.32
CA HIS A 225 -0.26 -24.81 11.64
C HIS A 225 0.40 -25.63 10.53
N TYR A 226 1.30 -26.55 10.90
CA TYR A 226 2.19 -27.22 9.94
C TYR A 226 1.46 -28.09 8.91
N GLN A 227 0.32 -28.69 9.26
CA GLN A 227 -0.48 -29.48 8.33
C GLN A 227 -1.13 -28.60 7.25
N GLN A 228 -1.70 -27.45 7.64
CA GLN A 228 -2.30 -26.48 6.73
C GLN A 228 -1.23 -25.81 5.87
N ALA A 229 -0.06 -25.51 6.46
CA ALA A 229 1.08 -24.99 5.72
C ALA A 229 1.54 -25.97 4.63
N GLU A 230 1.60 -27.26 4.93
CA GLU A 230 1.97 -28.31 3.97
C GLU A 230 0.99 -28.38 2.79
N LEU A 231 -0.32 -28.40 3.07
CA LEU A 231 -1.35 -28.43 2.03
C LEU A 231 -1.30 -27.19 1.14
N ALA A 232 -1.18 -26.00 1.73
CA ALA A 232 -1.06 -24.75 0.98
C ALA A 232 0.23 -24.71 0.13
N LEU A 233 1.32 -25.29 0.64
CA LEU A 233 2.61 -25.34 -0.06
C LEU A 233 2.59 -26.33 -1.22
N GLN A 234 1.95 -27.50 -1.06
CA GLN A 234 1.74 -28.46 -2.15
C GLN A 234 0.95 -27.82 -3.30
N GLU A 235 -0.07 -27.03 -2.96
CA GLU A 235 -0.86 -26.30 -3.95
C GLU A 235 -0.03 -25.19 -4.64
N ALA A 236 0.76 -24.43 -3.89
CA ALA A 236 1.67 -23.43 -4.46
C ALA A 236 2.67 -24.05 -5.45
N ILE A 237 3.22 -25.23 -5.13
CA ILE A 237 4.12 -26.00 -6.00
C ILE A 237 3.39 -26.44 -7.27
N ARG A 238 2.18 -26.98 -7.14
CA ARG A 238 1.37 -27.43 -8.28
C ARG A 238 1.13 -26.29 -9.28
N ILE A 239 0.67 -25.13 -8.79
CA ILE A 239 0.39 -23.96 -9.65
C ILE A 239 1.68 -23.41 -10.27
N ALA A 240 2.79 -23.38 -9.51
CA ALA A 240 4.08 -22.92 -10.03
C ALA A 240 4.65 -23.88 -11.09
N GLN A 241 4.44 -25.20 -10.97
CA GLN A 241 4.80 -26.18 -11.99
C GLN A 241 3.95 -26.02 -13.26
N GLU A 242 2.63 -25.86 -13.13
CA GLU A 242 1.73 -25.64 -14.26
C GLU A 242 2.07 -24.38 -15.06
N SER A 243 2.59 -23.35 -14.39
CA SER A 243 3.00 -22.08 -15.00
C SER A 243 4.49 -22.02 -15.41
N ASN A 244 5.28 -23.07 -15.16
CA ASN A 244 6.73 -23.10 -15.35
C ASN A 244 7.48 -21.95 -14.64
N ASP A 245 7.01 -21.53 -13.47
CA ASP A 245 7.64 -20.48 -12.66
C ASP A 245 8.71 -21.06 -11.73
N HIS A 246 9.95 -21.05 -12.23
CA HIS A 246 11.07 -21.58 -11.47
C HIS A 246 11.43 -20.73 -10.24
N VAL A 247 11.16 -19.43 -10.26
CA VAL A 247 11.42 -18.54 -9.13
C VAL A 247 10.47 -18.85 -7.99
N CYS A 248 9.16 -18.93 -8.27
CA CYS A 248 8.16 -19.34 -7.27
C CYS A 248 8.46 -20.74 -6.72
N LEU A 249 8.91 -21.69 -7.57
CA LEU A 249 9.34 -23.01 -7.11
C LEU A 249 10.53 -22.96 -6.15
N GLN A 250 11.53 -22.08 -6.38
CA GLN A 250 12.63 -21.92 -5.43
C GLN A 250 12.16 -21.38 -4.07
N HIS A 251 11.23 -20.44 -4.06
CA HIS A 251 10.62 -19.99 -2.80
C HIS A 251 9.84 -21.12 -2.12
N CYS A 252 9.10 -21.94 -2.88
CA CYS A 252 8.38 -23.09 -2.32
C CYS A 252 9.35 -24.12 -1.70
N LEU A 253 10.47 -24.42 -2.37
CA LEU A 253 11.51 -25.34 -1.87
C LEU A 253 12.15 -24.83 -0.57
N SER A 254 12.43 -23.53 -0.49
CA SER A 254 12.94 -22.89 0.74
C SER A 254 11.94 -23.02 1.90
N TRP A 255 10.65 -22.85 1.64
CA TRP A 255 9.59 -23.06 2.63
C TRP A 255 9.39 -24.53 2.99
N LEU A 256 9.55 -25.47 2.06
CA LEU A 256 9.48 -26.91 2.33
C LEU A 256 10.55 -27.32 3.34
N TYR A 257 11.80 -26.90 3.11
CA TYR A 257 12.86 -27.14 4.09
C TYR A 257 12.52 -26.52 5.45
N THR A 258 12.06 -25.27 5.45
CA THR A 258 11.74 -24.57 6.69
C THR A 258 10.66 -25.32 7.46
N LEU A 259 9.62 -25.81 6.78
CA LEU A 259 8.55 -26.59 7.36
C LEU A 259 9.04 -27.92 7.92
N GLU A 260 9.86 -28.67 7.18
CA GLU A 260 10.45 -29.93 7.65
C GLU A 260 11.35 -29.73 8.87
N ARG A 261 12.16 -28.67 8.87
CA ARG A 261 12.97 -28.29 10.03
C ARG A 261 12.10 -27.96 11.24
N MET A 262 11.00 -27.21 11.06
CA MET A 262 10.06 -26.88 12.15
C MET A 262 9.33 -28.12 12.69
N LYS A 263 9.12 -29.16 11.86
CA LYS A 263 8.62 -30.47 12.29
C LYS A 263 9.66 -31.34 13.01
N GLY A 264 10.94 -30.96 12.98
CA GLY A 264 12.05 -31.69 13.59
C GLY A 264 12.72 -32.73 12.68
N SER A 265 12.42 -32.72 11.38
CA SER A 265 13.07 -33.57 10.38
C SER A 265 14.46 -33.02 10.04
N ASP A 266 15.50 -33.88 10.01
CA ASP A 266 16.80 -33.49 9.47
C ASP A 266 16.79 -33.60 7.94
N SER A 267 16.82 -32.44 7.25
CA SER A 267 16.82 -32.39 5.79
C SER A 267 17.94 -31.49 5.25
N THR A 268 19.17 -31.76 5.69
CA THR A 268 20.40 -31.15 5.14
C THR A 268 20.47 -31.23 3.62
N VAL A 269 20.12 -32.38 3.03
CA VAL A 269 20.20 -32.63 1.60
C VAL A 269 19.28 -31.69 0.80
N LEU A 270 18.02 -31.54 1.23
CA LEU A 270 17.08 -30.63 0.55
C LEU A 270 17.55 -29.17 0.63
N MET A 271 18.17 -28.77 1.73
CA MET A 271 18.72 -27.43 1.86
C MET A 271 19.90 -27.19 0.91
N GLU A 272 20.86 -28.12 0.86
CA GLU A 272 22.01 -28.00 -0.06
C GLU A 272 21.56 -27.89 -1.51
N ASP A 273 20.57 -28.69 -1.92
CA ASP A 273 20.03 -28.63 -3.27
C ASP A 273 19.25 -27.32 -3.52
N SER A 274 18.50 -26.82 -2.53
CA SER A 274 17.81 -25.52 -2.64
C SER A 274 18.79 -24.36 -2.81
N VAL A 275 19.96 -24.37 -2.12
CA VAL A 275 21.00 -23.35 -2.27
C VAL A 275 21.62 -23.39 -3.66
N LYS A 276 21.94 -24.58 -4.18
CA LYS A 276 22.47 -24.74 -5.55
C LYS A 276 21.50 -24.21 -6.59
N MET A 277 20.22 -24.54 -6.44
CA MET A 277 19.17 -24.09 -7.37
C MET A 277 18.90 -22.59 -7.26
N ALA A 278 18.89 -22.02 -6.06
CA ALA A 278 18.79 -20.57 -5.86
C ALA A 278 19.97 -19.82 -6.50
N ALA A 279 21.19 -20.33 -6.39
CA ALA A 279 22.35 -19.78 -7.08
C ALA A 279 22.23 -19.91 -8.60
N HIS A 280 21.74 -21.05 -9.11
CA HIS A 280 21.52 -21.28 -10.54
C HIS A 280 20.52 -20.28 -11.15
N PHE A 281 19.44 -19.97 -10.43
CA PHE A 281 18.43 -18.99 -10.86
C PHE A 281 18.76 -17.54 -10.49
N CYS A 282 19.97 -17.27 -10.02
CA CYS A 282 20.41 -15.91 -9.61
C CYS A 282 19.49 -15.28 -8.54
N LEU A 283 19.10 -16.05 -7.53
CA LEU A 283 18.29 -15.61 -6.39
C LEU A 283 19.19 -15.42 -5.15
N PRO A 284 19.93 -14.30 -5.05
CA PRO A 284 20.98 -14.13 -4.03
C PRO A 284 20.42 -14.14 -2.61
N TYR A 285 19.20 -13.64 -2.40
CA TYR A 285 18.54 -13.67 -1.10
C TYR A 285 18.29 -15.11 -0.61
N LEU A 286 17.67 -15.95 -1.44
CA LEU A 286 17.38 -17.35 -1.09
C LEU A 286 18.65 -18.17 -0.89
N ALA A 287 19.66 -17.97 -1.75
CA ALA A 287 20.94 -18.64 -1.62
C ALA A 287 21.61 -18.28 -0.28
N SER A 288 21.66 -16.99 0.06
CA SER A 288 22.24 -16.51 1.33
C SER A 288 21.52 -17.06 2.54
N LEU A 289 20.17 -16.98 2.56
CA LEU A 289 19.34 -17.49 3.65
C LEU A 289 19.51 -19.00 3.85
N GLY A 290 19.66 -19.74 2.75
CA GLY A 290 19.91 -21.18 2.79
C GLY A 290 21.30 -21.52 3.36
N ILE A 291 22.34 -20.79 2.97
CA ILE A 291 23.69 -20.97 3.54
C ILE A 291 23.70 -20.66 5.04
N GLN A 292 23.04 -19.57 5.48
CA GLN A 292 22.91 -19.26 6.90
C GLN A 292 22.21 -20.37 7.68
N SER A 293 21.14 -20.95 7.11
CA SER A 293 20.45 -22.08 7.71
C SER A 293 21.35 -23.33 7.82
N LEU A 294 22.18 -23.61 6.80
CA LEU A 294 23.18 -24.69 6.84
C LEU A 294 24.26 -24.46 7.90
N VAL A 295 24.73 -23.22 8.04
CA VAL A 295 25.73 -22.84 9.05
C VAL A 295 25.14 -23.00 10.45
N GLN A 296 23.92 -22.52 10.68
CA GLN A 296 23.22 -22.67 11.96
C GLN A 296 23.04 -24.15 12.33
N GLN A 297 22.61 -24.98 11.37
CA GLN A 297 22.49 -26.42 11.58
C GLN A 297 23.85 -27.10 11.79
N GLY A 298 24.88 -26.68 11.06
CA GLY A 298 26.24 -27.18 11.24
C GLY A 298 26.78 -26.87 12.65
N ALA A 299 26.44 -25.71 13.20
CA ALA A 299 26.80 -25.33 14.56
C ALA A 299 26.12 -26.23 15.61
N THR A 300 24.81 -26.51 15.45
CA THR A 300 24.09 -27.41 16.38
C THR A 300 24.56 -28.86 16.29
N GLN A 301 25.05 -29.29 15.13
CA GLN A 301 25.64 -30.62 14.89
C GLN A 301 27.12 -30.72 15.34
N GLY A 302 27.73 -29.64 15.84
CA GLY A 302 29.11 -29.65 16.31
C GLY A 302 30.18 -29.64 15.21
N LYS A 303 29.88 -29.12 14.02
CA LYS A 303 30.90 -28.90 12.98
C LYS A 303 31.97 -27.91 13.46
N THR A 304 33.18 -28.07 12.96
CA THR A 304 34.34 -27.24 13.34
C THR A 304 34.15 -25.77 12.96
N ALA A 305 34.45 -24.86 13.88
CA ALA A 305 34.26 -23.41 13.70
C ALA A 305 34.90 -22.84 12.43
N HIS A 306 36.12 -23.25 12.06
CA HIS A 306 36.80 -22.73 10.86
C HIS A 306 35.98 -22.96 9.58
N LYS A 307 35.40 -24.16 9.39
CA LYS A 307 34.55 -24.46 8.22
C LYS A 307 33.27 -23.62 8.18
N LEU A 308 32.69 -23.33 9.34
CA LEU A 308 31.50 -22.51 9.45
C LEU A 308 31.81 -21.04 9.15
N MET A 309 32.93 -20.53 9.65
CA MET A 309 33.37 -19.15 9.40
C MET A 309 33.75 -18.94 7.93
N ASP A 310 34.38 -19.94 7.28
CA ASP A 310 34.67 -19.86 5.84
C ASP A 310 33.38 -19.79 5.00
N ALA A 311 32.36 -20.58 5.33
CA ALA A 311 31.06 -20.52 4.66
C ALA A 311 30.33 -19.17 4.87
N LEU A 312 30.44 -18.59 6.07
CA LEU A 312 29.89 -17.26 6.36
C LEU A 312 30.60 -16.16 5.57
N LYS A 313 31.94 -16.21 5.48
CA LYS A 313 32.74 -15.23 4.74
C LYS A 313 32.32 -15.13 3.26
N ASP A 314 32.10 -16.27 2.62
CA ASP A 314 31.66 -16.29 1.21
C ASP A 314 30.24 -15.71 1.05
N THR A 315 29.40 -15.89 2.07
CA THR A 315 28.04 -15.34 2.11
C THR A 315 28.04 -13.84 2.36
N ASP A 316 28.93 -13.32 3.22
CA ASP A 316 29.06 -11.89 3.49
C ASP A 316 29.41 -11.11 2.22
N ILE A 317 30.29 -11.65 1.36
CA ILE A 317 30.59 -11.04 0.07
C ILE A 317 29.32 -10.88 -0.77
N LEU A 318 28.43 -11.88 -0.76
CA LEU A 318 27.16 -11.84 -1.46
C LEU A 318 26.20 -10.81 -0.84
N HIS A 319 26.14 -10.74 0.50
CA HIS A 319 25.35 -9.75 1.23
C HIS A 319 25.73 -8.31 0.85
N TRP A 320 27.03 -7.98 0.88
CA TRP A 320 27.53 -6.66 0.51
C TRP A 320 27.30 -6.35 -0.97
N LYS A 321 27.59 -7.31 -1.86
CA LYS A 321 27.43 -7.12 -3.31
C LYS A 321 25.98 -6.82 -3.71
N HIS A 322 25.02 -7.42 -3.02
CA HIS A 322 23.59 -7.27 -3.34
C HIS A 322 22.82 -6.37 -2.35
N SER A 323 23.51 -5.71 -1.41
CA SER A 323 22.89 -4.85 -0.38
C SER A 323 21.79 -5.56 0.42
N LEU A 324 22.01 -6.83 0.78
CA LEU A 324 21.06 -7.67 1.52
C LEU A 324 21.16 -7.43 3.03
N SER A 325 20.98 -6.18 3.46
CA SER A 325 21.16 -5.78 4.87
C SER A 325 20.27 -6.54 5.85
N GLU A 326 19.11 -7.00 5.40
CA GLU A 326 18.12 -7.73 6.20
C GLU A 326 18.57 -9.14 6.63
N LEU A 327 19.64 -9.67 6.03
CA LEU A 327 20.21 -10.96 6.39
C LEU A 327 21.46 -10.83 7.26
N ILE A 328 21.89 -9.61 7.62
CA ILE A 328 23.14 -9.38 8.36
C ILE A 328 22.93 -9.39 9.89
N GLU A 329 21.67 -9.35 10.35
CA GLU A 329 21.28 -9.35 11.78
C GLU A 329 21.05 -10.76 12.35
#